data_AF-A0A2N1HU78-F1
#
_entry.id   AF-A0A2N1HU78-F1
#
_cell.length_a   1.000
_cell.length_b   1.000
_cell.length_c   1.000
_cell.angle_alpha   90.00
_cell.angle_beta   90.00
_cell.angle_gamma   90.00
#
_symmetry.space_group_name_H-M   'P 1'
#
loop_
_entity.id
_entity.type
_entity.pdbx_description
1 polymer ?
#
loop_
_entity_poly.entity_id
_entity_poly.type
_entity_poly.pdbx_seq_one_letter_code
_entity_poly.pdbx_strand_id
1 'polypeptide(L)'
;MNRDWVRGIVGFTVLCCIYFISLFCFHYFLIPLPPALIGIFILLIFLLSQRKVPTAITQSARPLLAHMGLFLLPALISVLLYRDLFVQYYIALIIAVLLSTIVSLGITLWLSQRILSGVKTAEKETASITNEGKDNDE
;
A
#
# COMPACT_ATOMS: atom_id res chain seq x y z
N MET A 1 -24.51 5.83 -24.50
CA MET A 1 -24.69 5.76 -23.04
C MET A 1 -23.73 4.70 -22.45
N ASN A 2 -22.56 5.16 -21.99
CA ASN A 2 -21.86 4.70 -20.78
C ASN A 2 -21.08 3.36 -20.79
N ARG A 3 -20.18 3.15 -21.76
CA ARG A 3 -19.21 2.04 -21.74
C ARG A 3 -18.22 2.11 -20.56
N ASP A 4 -18.03 3.29 -19.98
CA ASP A 4 -17.15 3.53 -18.82
C ASP A 4 -17.79 3.11 -17.49
N TRP A 5 -19.13 3.09 -17.42
CA TRP A 5 -19.87 2.71 -16.22
C TRP A 5 -19.90 1.18 -16.03
N VAL A 6 -20.00 0.44 -17.14
CA VAL A 6 -19.87 -1.03 -17.16
C VAL A 6 -18.48 -1.45 -16.68
N ARG A 7 -17.43 -0.69 -17.05
CA ARG A 7 -16.06 -0.96 -16.60
C ARG A 7 -15.91 -0.73 -15.09
N GLY A 8 -16.54 0.32 -14.54
CA GLY A 8 -16.59 0.54 -13.09
C GLY A 8 -17.26 -0.61 -12.34
N ILE A 9 -18.42 -1.07 -12.79
CA ILE A 9 -19.14 -2.21 -12.20
C ILE A 9 -18.34 -3.50 -12.27
N VAL A 10 -17.70 -3.80 -13.42
CA VAL A 10 -16.84 -4.98 -13.55
C VAL A 10 -15.65 -4.90 -12.58
N GLY A 11 -15.06 -3.72 -12.41
CA GLY A 11 -13.99 -3.49 -11.43
C GLY A 11 -14.43 -3.74 -9.99
N PHE A 12 -15.60 -3.23 -9.62
CA PHE A 12 -16.19 -3.44 -8.31
C PHE A 12 -16.53 -4.92 -8.06
N THR A 13 -17.15 -5.61 -9.02
CA THR A 13 -17.47 -7.05 -8.92
C THR A 13 -16.20 -7.89 -8.78
N VAL A 14 -15.15 -7.61 -9.54
CA VAL A 14 -13.86 -8.31 -9.42
C VAL A 14 -13.25 -8.07 -8.04
N LEU A 15 -13.30 -6.83 -7.52
CA LEU A 15 -12.78 -6.50 -6.19
C LEU A 15 -13.61 -7.17 -5.07
N CYS A 16 -14.93 -7.27 -5.22
CA CYS A 16 -15.78 -8.02 -4.30
C CYS A 16 -15.48 -9.52 -4.34
N CYS A 17 -15.33 -10.12 -5.53
CA CYS A 17 -14.95 -11.53 -5.66
C CYS A 17 -13.58 -11.79 -5.02
N ILE A 18 -12.60 -10.92 -5.25
CA ILE A 18 -11.25 -11.07 -4.66
C ILE A 18 -11.31 -10.98 -3.13
N TYR A 19 -12.11 -10.05 -2.61
CA TYR A 19 -12.32 -9.90 -1.18
C TYR A 19 -13.01 -11.12 -0.57
N PHE A 20 -14.02 -11.67 -1.25
CA PHE A 20 -14.74 -12.86 -0.81
C PHE A 20 -13.83 -14.11 -0.78
N ILE A 21 -13.01 -14.29 -1.82
CA ILE A 21 -11.97 -15.32 -1.87
C ILE A 21 -10.97 -15.14 -0.72
N SER A 22 -10.59 -13.90 -0.42
CA SER A 22 -9.65 -13.58 0.65
C SER A 22 -10.24 -13.84 2.04
N LEU A 23 -11.54 -13.58 2.22
CA LEU A 23 -12.28 -13.87 3.43
C LEU A 23 -12.39 -15.38 3.67
N PHE A 24 -12.68 -16.13 2.61
CA PHE A 24 -12.71 -17.59 2.65
C PHE A 24 -11.32 -18.11 3.04
N CYS A 25 -10.26 -17.68 2.37
CA CYS A 25 -8.88 -18.08 2.68
C CYS A 25 -8.47 -17.73 4.12
N PHE A 26 -8.83 -16.54 4.61
CA PHE A 26 -8.60 -16.13 6.00
C PHE A 26 -9.24 -17.10 7.01
N HIS A 27 -10.47 -17.54 6.75
CA HIS A 27 -11.18 -18.48 7.63
C HIS A 27 -10.46 -19.84 7.72
N TYR A 28 -9.89 -20.32 6.61
CA TYR A 28 -9.14 -21.59 6.60
C TYR A 28 -7.73 -21.48 7.20
N PHE A 29 -7.07 -20.33 7.07
CA PHE A 29 -5.66 -20.20 7.47
C PHE A 29 -5.45 -19.71 8.92
N LEU A 30 -6.50 -19.30 9.66
CA LEU A 30 -6.43 -18.79 11.05
C LEU A 30 -5.36 -17.70 11.29
N ILE A 31 -4.87 -17.03 10.25
CA ILE A 31 -3.86 -15.97 10.38
C ILE A 31 -4.54 -14.71 10.92
N PRO A 32 -4.02 -14.02 11.95
CA PRO A 32 -4.58 -12.78 12.49
C PRO A 32 -4.34 -11.55 11.60
N LEU A 33 -4.44 -11.67 10.28
CA LEU A 33 -4.21 -10.58 9.32
C LEU A 33 -5.53 -10.12 8.69
N PRO A 34 -5.77 -8.81 8.54
CA PRO A 34 -6.95 -8.30 7.85
C PRO A 34 -7.14 -8.93 6.47
N PRO A 35 -8.36 -9.37 6.11
CA PRO A 35 -8.67 -9.92 4.78
C PRO A 35 -8.25 -9.01 3.61
N ALA A 36 -8.20 -7.69 3.86
CA ALA A 36 -7.73 -6.70 2.90
C ALA A 36 -6.26 -6.89 2.48
N LEU A 37 -5.38 -7.31 3.39
CA LEU A 37 -3.97 -7.58 3.06
C LEU A 37 -3.85 -8.78 2.12
N ILE A 38 -4.59 -9.85 2.41
CA ILE A 38 -4.66 -11.05 1.57
C ILE A 38 -5.20 -10.70 0.17
N GLY A 39 -6.22 -9.84 0.11
CA GLY A 39 -6.75 -9.30 -1.14
C GLY A 39 -5.70 -8.54 -1.96
N ILE A 40 -4.83 -7.75 -1.33
CA ILE A 40 -3.74 -7.06 -2.03
C ILE A 40 -2.71 -8.05 -2.55
N PHE A 41 -2.34 -9.09 -1.78
CA PHE A 41 -1.41 -10.12 -2.23
C PHE A 41 -1.95 -10.91 -3.42
N ILE A 42 -3.22 -11.30 -3.37
CA ILE A 42 -3.83 -12.08 -4.45
C ILE A 42 -4.05 -11.22 -5.71
N LEU A 43 -4.38 -9.94 -5.53
CA LEU A 43 -4.45 -8.96 -6.61
C LEU A 43 -3.06 -8.71 -7.22
N LEU A 44 -2.01 -8.65 -6.41
CA LEU A 44 -0.63 -8.53 -6.87
C LEU A 44 -0.24 -9.72 -7.75
N ILE A 45 -0.49 -10.95 -7.32
CA ILE A 45 -0.21 -12.18 -8.09
C ILE A 45 -0.99 -12.18 -9.40
N PHE A 46 -2.28 -11.84 -9.34
CA PHE A 46 -3.14 -11.74 -10.52
C PHE A 46 -2.64 -10.67 -11.51
N LEU A 47 -2.21 -9.51 -11.00
CA LEU A 47 -1.70 -8.40 -11.81
C LEU A 47 -0.34 -8.75 -12.43
N LEU A 48 0.53 -9.44 -11.70
CA LEU A 48 1.81 -9.93 -12.21
C LEU A 48 1.60 -10.93 -13.37
N SER A 49 0.55 -11.75 -13.29
CA SER A 49 0.16 -12.68 -14.36
C SER A 49 -0.48 -11.98 -15.58
N GLN A 50 -1.30 -10.94 -15.36
CA GLN A 50 -1.99 -10.22 -16.44
C GLN A 50 -1.16 -9.11 -17.12
N ARG A 51 -0.10 -8.61 -16.48
CA ARG A 51 0.83 -7.56 -16.97
C ARG A 51 0.16 -6.26 -17.46
N LYS A 52 -1.13 -6.06 -17.20
CA LYS A 52 -1.91 -4.84 -17.49
C LYS A 52 -2.76 -4.51 -16.28
N VAL A 53 -2.76 -3.24 -15.86
CA VAL A 53 -3.63 -2.73 -14.78
C VAL A 53 -4.98 -2.34 -15.39
N PRO A 54 -6.07 -3.05 -15.12
CA PRO A 54 -7.38 -2.64 -15.58
C PRO A 54 -7.77 -1.29 -14.94
N THR A 55 -8.11 -0.30 -15.77
CA THR A 55 -8.62 1.01 -15.31
C THR A 55 -9.94 0.92 -14.52
N ALA A 56 -10.61 -0.23 -14.60
CA ALA A 56 -11.79 -0.58 -13.82
C ALA A 56 -11.54 -0.63 -12.31
N ILE A 57 -10.37 -1.14 -11.89
CA ILE A 57 -10.04 -1.29 -10.47
C ILE A 57 -9.68 0.07 -9.85
N THR A 58 -8.98 0.92 -10.61
CA THR A 58 -8.56 2.24 -10.15
C THR A 58 -9.73 3.21 -10.00
N GLN A 59 -10.77 3.12 -10.85
CA GLN A 59 -11.99 3.91 -10.68
C GLN A 59 -12.80 3.48 -9.44
N SER A 60 -12.85 2.19 -9.15
CA SER A 60 -13.62 1.65 -8.01
C SER A 60 -12.94 1.89 -6.65
N ALA A 61 -11.61 1.92 -6.63
CA ALA A 61 -10.83 2.16 -5.40
C ALA A 61 -10.81 3.64 -4.96
N ARG A 62 -10.96 4.59 -5.90
CA ARG A 62 -10.94 6.05 -5.62
C ARG A 62 -11.89 6.49 -4.50
N PRO A 63 -13.19 6.14 -4.49
CA PRO A 63 -14.09 6.54 -3.41
C PRO A 63 -13.72 5.90 -2.07
N LEU A 64 -13.20 4.67 -2.07
CA LEU A 64 -12.78 3.99 -0.83
C LEU A 64 -11.50 4.61 -0.25
N LEU A 65 -10.58 5.02 -1.13
CA LEU A 65 -9.37 5.76 -0.76
C LEU A 65 -9.70 7.15 -0.22
N ALA A 66 -10.70 7.83 -0.81
CA ALA A 66 -11.17 9.12 -0.32
C ALA A 66 -11.75 9.05 1.09
N HIS A 67 -12.25 7.88 1.51
CA HIS A 67 -12.82 7.65 2.84
C HIS A 67 -11.90 6.80 3.75
N MET A 68 -10.64 6.52 3.37
CA MET A 68 -9.67 5.82 4.22
C MET A 68 -9.48 6.51 5.59
N GLY A 69 -9.61 7.83 5.65
CA GLY A 69 -9.61 8.57 6.91
C GLY A 69 -10.67 8.08 7.90
N LEU A 70 -11.86 7.67 7.42
CA LEU A 70 -12.91 7.10 8.27
C LEU A 70 -12.58 5.72 8.82
N PHE A 71 -11.63 4.97 8.23
CA PHE A 71 -11.15 3.70 8.79
C PHE A 71 -10.05 3.91 9.83
N LEU A 72 -9.28 4.99 9.71
CA LEU A 72 -8.30 5.40 10.71
C LEU A 72 -8.97 5.87 11.99
N LEU A 73 -10.11 6.58 11.91
CA LEU A 73 -10.85 7.03 13.10
C LEU A 73 -11.17 5.88 14.08
N PRO A 74 -11.88 4.80 13.70
CA PRO A 74 -12.18 3.65 14.56
C PRO A 74 -10.94 3.05 15.23
N ALA A 75 -9.85 2.87 14.47
CA ALA A 75 -8.60 2.34 15.00
C ALA A 75 -7.96 3.30 16.02
N LEU A 76 -7.98 4.60 15.75
CA LEU A 76 -7.46 5.63 16.66
C LEU A 76 -8.28 5.67 17.95
N ILE A 77 -9.61 5.70 17.87
CA ILE A 77 -10.51 5.79 19.03
C ILE A 77 -10.37 4.54 19.91
N SER A 78 -10.13 3.37 19.32
CA SER A 78 -9.84 2.12 20.04
C SER A 78 -8.63 2.24 20.96
N VAL A 79 -7.59 2.96 20.54
CA VAL A 79 -6.39 3.20 21.35
C VAL A 79 -6.69 4.17 22.50
N LEU A 80 -7.54 5.18 22.25
CA LEU A 80 -7.95 6.15 23.27
C LEU A 80 -8.89 5.56 24.34
N LEU A 81 -9.43 4.35 24.16
CA LEU A 81 -10.23 3.68 25.19
C LEU A 81 -9.36 3.04 26.28
N TYR A 82 -8.09 2.72 25.97
CA TYR A 82 -7.10 2.12 26.88
C TYR A 82 -6.09 3.15 27.39
N ARG A 83 -6.55 4.36 27.70
CA ARG A 83 -5.70 5.51 28.07
C ARG A 83 -4.78 5.24 29.26
N ASP A 84 -5.29 4.61 30.32
CA ASP A 84 -4.53 4.41 31.56
C ASP A 84 -3.28 3.55 31.33
N LEU A 85 -3.40 2.50 30.52
CA LEU A 85 -2.27 1.63 30.18
C LEU A 85 -1.31 2.32 29.20
N PHE A 86 -1.83 3.18 28.33
CA PHE A 86 -1.02 3.97 27.40
C PHE A 86 -0.14 5.00 28.12
N VAL A 87 -0.67 5.71 29.12
CA VAL A 87 0.07 6.74 29.86
C VAL A 87 1.22 6.15 30.68
N GLN A 88 1.12 4.89 31.09
CA GLN A 88 2.20 4.21 31.81
C GLN A 88 3.35 3.76 30.89
N TYR A 89 3.07 3.43 29.62
CA TYR A 89 4.03 2.81 28.70
C TYR A 89 4.28 3.59 27.39
N TYR A 90 3.82 4.83 27.27
CA TYR A 90 3.91 5.62 26.03
C TYR A 90 5.34 5.77 25.50
N ILE A 91 6.35 5.91 26.38
CA ILE A 91 7.76 6.00 25.97
C ILE A 91 8.21 4.71 25.29
N ALA A 92 7.90 3.55 25.88
CA ALA A 92 8.24 2.25 25.31
C ALA A 92 7.53 2.04 23.95
N LEU A 93 6.27 2.47 23.83
CA LEU A 93 5.52 2.40 22.57
C LEU A 93 6.10 3.30 21.49
N ILE A 94 6.45 4.55 21.79
CA ILE A 94 7.07 5.47 20.82
C ILE A 94 8.39 4.89 20.31
N ILE A 95 9.23 4.41 21.23
CA ILE A 95 10.51 3.79 20.86
C ILE A 95 10.27 2.54 20.00
N ALA A 96 9.33 1.67 20.37
CA ALA A 96 9.01 0.48 19.61
C ALA A 96 8.51 0.80 18.19
N VAL A 97 7.62 1.78 18.03
CA VAL A 97 7.10 2.20 16.71
C VAL A 97 8.21 2.84 15.87
N LEU A 98 9.01 3.72 16.47
CA LEU A 98 10.08 4.41 15.76
C LEU A 98 11.15 3.41 15.29
N LEU A 99 11.58 2.52 16.18
CA LEU A 99 12.55 1.48 15.87
C LEU A 99 12.01 0.50 14.83
N SER A 100 10.75 0.07 14.95
CA SER A 100 10.09 -0.78 13.94
C SER A 100 10.02 -0.09 12.57
N THR A 101 9.74 1.21 12.54
CA THR A 101 9.67 1.97 11.29
C THR A 101 11.04 2.08 10.64
N ILE A 102 12.07 2.43 11.42
CA ILE A 102 13.45 2.53 10.92
C ILE A 102 13.93 1.18 10.40
N VAL A 103 13.68 0.10 11.15
CA VAL A 103 14.05 -1.27 10.75
C VAL A 103 13.30 -1.68 9.49
N SER A 104 11.99 -1.43 9.40
CA SER A 104 11.18 -1.74 8.22
C SER A 104 11.67 -0.99 6.98
N LEU A 105 11.98 0.31 7.12
CA LEU A 105 12.50 1.13 6.03
C LEU A 105 13.91 0.69 5.62
N GLY A 106 14.76 0.33 6.60
CA GLY A 106 16.11 -0.20 6.35
C GLY A 106 16.08 -1.53 5.61
N ILE A 107 15.22 -2.46 6.01
CA ILE A 107 15.02 -3.74 5.31
C ILE A 107 14.48 -3.48 3.91
N THR A 108 13.51 -2.58 3.75
CA THR A 108 12.95 -2.22 2.45
C THR A 108 14.02 -1.62 1.53
N LEU A 109 14.85 -0.71 2.05
CA LEU A 109 15.96 -0.11 1.31
C LEU A 109 17.00 -1.17 0.92
N TRP A 110 17.34 -2.08 1.83
CA TRP A 110 18.29 -3.15 1.58
C TRP A 110 17.77 -4.14 0.52
N LEU A 111 16.51 -4.54 0.63
CA LEU A 111 15.85 -5.41 -0.33
C LEU A 111 15.74 -4.73 -1.70
N SER A 112 15.39 -3.45 -1.72
CA SER A 112 15.38 -2.63 -2.92
C SER A 112 16.77 -2.60 -3.55
N GLN A 113 17.83 -2.25 -2.81
CA GLN A 113 19.19 -2.23 -3.36
C GLN A 113 19.65 -3.60 -3.87
N ARG A 114 19.20 -4.71 -3.26
CA ARG A 114 19.52 -6.06 -3.71
C ARG A 114 18.81 -6.40 -5.03
N ILE A 115 17.53 -6.05 -5.18
CA ILE A 115 16.72 -6.29 -6.39
C ILE A 115 17.05 -5.27 -7.52
N LEU A 116 17.22 -4.00 -7.16
CA LEU A 116 17.58 -2.86 -8.02
C LEU A 116 19.09 -2.65 -8.17
N SER A 117 19.93 -3.63 -7.81
CA SER A 117 21.35 -3.60 -8.19
C SER A 117 21.56 -3.58 -9.73
N GLY A 118 20.50 -3.78 -10.53
CA GLY A 118 20.41 -3.47 -11.97
C GLY A 118 19.80 -2.12 -12.36
N VAL A 119 19.37 -1.26 -11.43
CA VAL A 119 18.71 0.06 -11.68
C VAL A 119 19.37 1.15 -10.82
N LYS A 120 20.70 1.15 -10.69
CA LYS A 120 21.43 2.31 -10.13
C LYS A 120 21.57 3.47 -11.13
N THR A 121 21.06 3.32 -12.35
CA THR A 121 21.26 4.26 -13.46
C THR A 121 20.23 5.41 -13.47
N ALA A 122 18.99 5.18 -13.05
CA ALA A 122 17.89 6.14 -13.24
C ALA A 122 17.92 7.38 -12.31
N GLU A 123 18.46 7.24 -11.08
CA GLU A 123 18.56 8.38 -10.14
C GLU A 123 19.77 9.28 -10.47
N LYS A 124 20.84 8.72 -11.05
CA LYS A 124 21.99 9.51 -11.54
C LYS A 124 21.68 10.28 -12.82
N GLU A 125 20.87 9.74 -13.74
CA GLU A 125 20.47 10.46 -14.98
C GLU A 125 19.57 11.67 -14.70
N THR A 126 18.67 11.60 -13.71
CA THR A 126 17.79 12.75 -13.40
C THR A 126 18.55 13.89 -12.72
N ALA A 127 19.60 13.56 -11.95
CA ALA A 127 20.48 14.55 -11.32
C ALA A 127 21.50 15.17 -12.30
N SER A 128 21.90 14.47 -13.38
CA SER A 128 22.77 15.01 -14.42
C SER A 128 22.04 15.91 -15.44
N ILE A 129 20.78 15.60 -15.79
CA ILE A 129 19.97 16.43 -16.71
C ILE A 129 19.69 17.84 -16.14
N THR A 130 19.63 17.99 -14.81
CA THR A 130 19.47 19.31 -14.17
C THR A 130 20.77 20.13 -14.16
N ASN A 131 21.95 19.51 -14.31
CA ASN A 131 23.24 20.22 -14.29
C ASN A 131 23.75 20.64 -15.68
N GLU A 132 23.41 19.93 -16.77
CA GLU A 132 23.80 20.36 -18.14
C GLU A 132 22.98 21.54 -18.69
N GLY A 133 21.81 21.83 -18.11
CA GLY A 133 20.95 22.95 -18.54
C GLY A 133 21.37 24.33 -18.02
N LYS A 134 22.47 24.45 -17.26
CA LYS A 134 22.90 25.72 -16.64
C LYS A 134 24.23 26.27 -17.18
N ASP A 135 24.95 25.52 -18.00
CA ASP A 135 26.29 25.89 -18.52
C ASP A 135 26.26 26.44 -19.96
N ASN A 136 25.11 26.41 -20.64
CA ASN A 136 24.98 26.79 -22.05
C ASN A 136 24.38 28.19 -22.28
N ASP A 137 24.19 28.98 -21.22
CA ASP A 137 23.52 30.29 -21.26
C ASP A 137 24.45 31.47 -20.84
N GLU A 138 25.78 31.31 -20.85
CA GLU A 138 26.76 32.43 -20.76
C GLU A 138 27.48 32.71 -22.08
#